data_AF-A0A7Y0SQJ9-F1
#
_entry.id   AF-A0A7Y0SQJ9-F1
#
_cell.length_a   1.000
_cell.length_b   1.000
_cell.length_c   1.000
_cell.angle_alpha   90.00
_cell.angle_beta   90.00
_cell.angle_gamma   90.00
#
_symmetry.space_group_name_H-M   'P 1'
#
loop_
_entity.id
_entity.type
_entity.pdbx_description
1 polymer ?
#
loop_
_entity_poly.entity_id
_entity_poly.type
_entity_poly.pdbx_seq_one_letter_code
_entity_poly.pdbx_strand_id
1 'polypeptide(L)' 'MAIIKSKTKPTDELFLSNKAAMETLVTQLNQHIETIKQGGGEKAIQHQRQKGKLPARERIARLLDDNT' A
#
# COMPACT_ATOMS: atom_id res chain seq x y z
N MET A 1 -11.75 31.44 5.12
CA MET A 1 -10.86 30.56 4.33
C MET A 1 -11.11 30.79 2.85
N ALA A 2 -10.06 30.80 2.03
CA ALA A 2 -10.22 30.86 0.58
C ALA A 2 -10.69 29.48 0.06
N ILE A 3 -11.80 29.45 -0.67
CA ILE A 3 -12.32 28.23 -1.28
C ILE A 3 -11.66 28.05 -2.65
N ILE A 4 -11.04 26.90 -2.88
CA ILE A 4 -10.53 26.52 -4.20
C ILE A 4 -11.68 25.89 -4.99
N LYS A 5 -12.11 26.55 -6.06
CA LYS A 5 -13.13 26.00 -6.96
C LYS A 5 -12.44 25.13 -8.02
N SER A 6 -12.65 23.82 -7.95
CA SER A 6 -12.20 22.93 -9.02
C SER A 6 -12.90 23.26 -10.33
N LYS A 7 -12.14 23.23 -11.43
CA LYS A 7 -12.66 23.35 -12.80
C LYS A 7 -12.82 22.00 -13.49
N THR A 8 -12.34 20.92 -12.86
CA THR A 8 -12.42 19.57 -13.42
C THR A 8 -13.80 18.97 -13.14
N LYS A 9 -14.36 18.25 -14.11
CA LYS A 9 -15.58 17.45 -13.91
C LYS A 9 -15.21 15.97 -13.87
N PRO A 10 -15.61 15.23 -12.83
CA PRO A 10 -15.28 13.80 -12.72
C PRO A 10 -15.86 12.91 -13.82
N THR A 11 -16.84 13.41 -14.57
CA THR A 11 -17.54 12.69 -15.64
C THR A 11 -16.96 12.97 -17.02
N ASP A 12 -16.04 13.93 -17.17
CA ASP A 12 -15.43 14.24 -18.46
C ASP A 12 -14.54 13.09 -18.92
N GLU A 13 -14.53 12.80 -20.23
CA GLU A 13 -13.77 11.69 -20.81
C GLU A 13 -12.27 11.78 -20.50
N LEU A 14 -11.69 12.99 -20.55
CA LEU A 14 -10.29 13.22 -20.19
C LEU A 14 -10.02 12.88 -18.71
N PHE A 15 -10.94 13.23 -17.80
CA PHE A 15 -10.79 12.89 -16.39
C PHE A 15 -10.85 11.38 -16.19
N LEU A 16 -11.80 10.71 -16.84
CA LEU A 16 -11.94 9.25 -16.76
C LEU A 16 -10.72 8.52 -17.32
N SER A 17 -10.17 8.98 -18.45
CA SER A 17 -8.94 8.43 -19.04
C SER A 17 -7.74 8.60 -18.11
N ASN A 18 -7.54 9.80 -17.56
CA ASN A 18 -6.46 10.08 -16.61
C ASN A 18 -6.60 9.24 -15.33
N LYS A 19 -7.84 9.09 -14.83
CA LYS A 19 -8.15 8.25 -13.66
C LYS A 19 -7.78 6.79 -13.93
N ALA A 20 -8.20 6.24 -15.07
CA ALA A 20 -7.91 4.85 -15.43
C ALA A 20 -6.39 4.57 -15.56
N ALA A 21 -5.64 5.52 -16.16
CA ALA A 21 -4.19 5.42 -16.25
C ALA A 21 -3.54 5.43 -14.85
N MET A 22 -4.00 6.33 -13.96
CA MET A 22 -3.50 6.39 -12.59
C MET A 22 -3.84 5.13 -11.79
N GLU A 23 -5.07 4.62 -11.90
CA GLU A 23 -5.50 3.39 -11.22
C GLU A 23 -4.65 2.17 -11.62
N THR A 24 -4.24 2.10 -12.88
CA THR A 24 -3.34 1.05 -13.35
C THR A 24 -1.99 1.13 -12.65
N LEU A 25 -1.40 2.33 -12.55
CA LEU A 25 -0.12 2.55 -11.87
C LEU A 25 -0.20 2.25 -10.37
N VAL A 26 -1.28 2.68 -9.71
CA VAL A 26 -1.53 2.41 -8.28
C VAL A 26 -1.68 0.90 -8.05
N THR A 27 -2.38 0.20 -8.95
CA THR A 27 -2.53 -1.26 -8.86
C THR A 27 -1.19 -1.96 -8.96
N GLN A 28 -0.35 -1.59 -9.94
CA GLN A 28 1.00 -2.14 -10.09
C GLN A 28 1.88 -1.86 -8.86
N LEU A 29 1.83 -0.63 -8.33
CA LEU A 29 2.54 -0.25 -7.11
C LEU A 29 2.13 -1.16 -5.94
N ASN A 30 0.83 -1.34 -5.72
CA ASN A 30 0.32 -2.16 -4.64
C ASN A 30 0.75 -3.63 -4.79
N GLN A 31 0.74 -4.19 -6.00
CA GLN A 31 1.24 -5.54 -6.27
C GLN A 31 2.73 -5.70 -5.94
N HIS A 32 3.56 -4.72 -6.29
CA HIS A 32 4.97 -4.71 -5.94
C HIS A 32 5.17 -4.61 -4.42
N ILE A 33 4.40 -3.76 -3.75
CA ILE A 33 4.43 -3.63 -2.28
C ILE A 33 4.08 -4.96 -1.63
N GLU A 34 3.03 -5.66 -2.09
CA GLU A 34 2.66 -6.97 -1.54
C GLU A 34 3.76 -8.02 -1.72
N THR A 35 4.43 -8.02 -2.88
CA THR A 35 5.59 -8.89 -3.11
C THR A 35 6.73 -8.56 -2.14
N ILE A 36 7.07 -7.28 -2.00
CA ILE A 36 8.13 -6.81 -1.10
C ILE A 36 7.80 -7.11 0.37
N LYS A 37 6.52 -7.07 0.75
CA LYS A 37 6.07 -7.41 2.11
C LYS A 37 6.40 -8.85 2.50
N GLN A 38 6.51 -9.77 1.55
CA GLN A 38 6.91 -11.16 1.81
C GLN A 38 8.38 -11.31 2.24
N GLY A 39 9.22 -10.28 2.03
CA GLY A 39 10.63 -10.31 2.44
C GLY A 39 11.38 -11.50 1.84
N GLY A 40 11.92 -12.38 2.69
CA GLY A 40 12.58 -13.63 2.27
C GLY A 40 11.62 -14.76 1.83
N GLY A 41 10.33 -14.46 1.66
CA GLY A 41 9.27 -15.42 1.36
C GLY A 41 8.72 -16.15 2.58
N GLU A 42 7.63 -16.88 2.37
CA GLU A 42 6.87 -17.57 3.43
C GLU A 42 7.74 -18.52 4.27
N LYS A 43 8.66 -19.23 3.65
CA LYS A 43 9.58 -20.16 4.35
C LYS A 43 10.46 -19.42 5.37
N ALA A 44 11.01 -18.26 5.00
CA ALA A 44 11.85 -17.48 5.89
C ALA A 44 11.03 -16.87 7.05
N ILE A 45 9.81 -16.41 6.76
CA ILE A 45 8.86 -15.94 7.78
C ILE A 45 8.57 -17.05 8.78
N GLN A 46 8.19 -18.24 8.30
CA GLN A 46 7.87 -19.37 9.16
C GLN A 46 9.07 -19.84 9.99
N HIS A 47 10.28 -19.81 9.43
CA HIS A 47 11.50 -20.11 10.16
C HIS A 47 11.75 -19.16 11.33
N GLN A 48 11.51 -17.85 11.15
CA GLN A 48 11.61 -16.88 12.26
C GLN A 48 10.59 -17.19 13.35
N ARG A 49 9.34 -17.52 12.96
CA ARG A 49 8.29 -17.90 13.92
C ARG A 49 8.64 -19.17 14.69
N GLN A 50 9.16 -20.19 14.03
CA GLN A 50 9.60 -21.44 14.67
C GLN A 50 10.71 -21.20 15.71
N LYS A 51 11.53 -20.16 15.53
CA LYS A 51 12.53 -19.71 16.51
C LYS A 51 11.94 -18.85 17.65
N GLY A 52 10.62 -18.73 17.73
CA GLY A 52 9.93 -17.86 18.70
C GLY A 52 10.11 -16.36 18.42
N LYS A 53 10.57 -15.98 17.21
CA LYS A 53 10.82 -14.58 16.85
C LYS A 53 9.68 -14.03 15.99
N LEU A 54 9.33 -12.77 16.23
CA LEU A 54 8.44 -12.03 15.34
C LEU A 54 9.17 -11.65 14.04
N PRO A 55 8.55 -11.79 12.87
CA PRO A 55 8.98 -11.16 11.62
C PRO A 55 9.10 -9.63 11.74
N ALA A 56 9.92 -9.01 10.90
CA ALA A 56 10.27 -7.59 11.01
C ALA A 56 9.04 -6.66 11.01
N ARG A 57 8.09 -6.86 10.09
CA ARG A 57 6.88 -6.02 10.01
C ARG A 57 5.95 -6.18 11.20
N GLU A 58 5.90 -7.35 11.82
CA GLU A 58 5.14 -7.55 13.06
C GLU A 58 5.79 -6.86 14.26
N ARG A 59 7.13 -6.79 14.30
CA ARG A 59 7.82 -5.99 15.33
C ARG A 59 7.45 -4.52 15.21
N ILE A 60 7.40 -3.99 13.98
CA ILE A 60 7.01 -2.61 13.71
C ILE A 60 5.55 -2.40 14.12
N ALA A 61 4.63 -3.26 13.67
CA ALA A 61 3.22 -3.16 14.01
C ALA A 61 2.96 -3.18 15.52
N ARG A 62 3.73 -3.97 16.28
CA ARG A 62 3.63 -4.02 17.75
C ARG A 62 4.26 -2.82 18.47
N LEU A 63 5.19 -2.14 17.81
CA LEU A 63 5.86 -0.96 18.35
C LEU A 63 5.02 0.31 18.17
N LEU A 64 4.24 0.36 17.08
CA LEU A 64 3.34 1.47 16.80
C LEU A 64 2.14 1.44 17.75
N ASP A 65 1.64 2.63 18.09
CA ASP A 65 0.41 2.76 18.87
C ASP A 65 -0.79 2.36 18.02
N ASP A 66 -1.79 1.73 18.65
CA ASP A 66 -3.00 1.29 17.96
C ASP A 66 -3.73 2.49 17.31
N ASN A 67 -4.11 2.35 16.03
CA ASN A 67 -4.79 3.36 15.21
C ASN A 67 -3.96 4.62 14.87
N THR A 68 -2.63 4.48 14.85
CA THR A 68 -1.72 5.46 14.21
C THR A 68 -1.21 4.95 12.86
#